data_AF-A0A1E3WIY4-F1
#
_entry.id   AF-A0A1E3WIY4-F1
#
_cell.length_a   1.000
_cell.length_b   1.000
_cell.length_c   1.000
_cell.angle_alpha   90.00
_cell.angle_beta   90.00
_cell.angle_gamma   90.00
#
_symmetry.space_group_name_H-M   'P 1'
#
loop_
_entity.id
_entity.type
_entity.pdbx_description
1 polymer ?
#
loop_
_entity_poly.entity_id
_entity_poly.type
_entity_poly.pdbx_seq_one_letter_code
_entity_poly.pdbx_strand_id
1 'polypeptide(L)' 'MKVDDILRIQKLASRIRTVSVVSQEGEVCELGEEGVQDLLEIQQEQAMEIERIAARLLKSVTVR' A
#
# COMPACT_ATOMS: atom_id res chain seq x y z
N MET A 1 0.70 -20.05 3.18
CA MET A 1 1.12 -18.63 3.13
C MET A 1 2.36 -18.47 3.98
N LYS A 2 3.46 -17.91 3.45
CA LYS A 2 4.69 -17.71 4.24
C LYS A 2 4.49 -16.51 5.16
N VAL A 3 5.00 -16.58 6.40
CA VAL A 3 4.89 -15.50 7.41
C VAL A 3 5.47 -14.19 6.87
N ASP A 4 6.56 -14.26 6.11
CA ASP A 4 7.21 -13.10 5.48
C ASP A 4 6.27 -12.33 4.55
N ASP A 5 5.39 -13.01 3.82
CA ASP A 5 4.44 -12.37 2.91
C ASP A 5 3.36 -11.61 3.68
N ILE A 6 2.93 -12.15 4.84
CA ILE A 6 1.96 -11.50 5.73
C ILE A 6 2.57 -10.23 6.33
N LEU A 7 3.80 -10.33 6.84
CA LEU A 7 4.52 -9.19 7.42
C LEU A 7 4.76 -8.09 6.37
N ARG A 8 5.06 -8.47 5.13
CA ARG A 8 5.21 -7.54 4.01
C ARG A 8 3.90 -6.83 3.66
N ILE A 9 2.79 -7.56 3.58
CA ILE A 9 1.46 -6.97 3.35
C ILE A 9 1.09 -6.02 4.50
N GLN A 10 1.30 -6.42 5.75
CA GLN A 10 1.02 -5.57 6.92
C GLN A 10 1.81 -4.27 6.90
N LYS A 11 3.10 -4.34 6.53
CA LYS A 11 3.96 -3.15 6.40
C LYS A 11 3.47 -2.21 5.29
N LEU A 12 3.13 -2.75 4.12
CA LEU A 12 2.59 -1.96 3.01
C LEU A 12 1.26 -1.31 3.38
N ALA A 13 0.32 -2.06 3.96
CA ALA A 13 -0.97 -1.55 4.40
C ALA A 13 -0.83 -0.49 5.51
N SER A 14 0.14 -0.63 6.41
CA SER A 14 0.42 0.40 7.42
C SER A 14 0.91 1.70 6.79
N ARG A 15 1.79 1.62 5.78
CA ARG A 15 2.29 2.81 5.08
C ARG A 15 1.16 3.54 4.34
N ILE A 16 0.30 2.81 3.63
CA ILE A 16 -0.88 3.38 2.96
C ILE A 16 -1.75 4.14 3.97
N ARG A 17 -2.06 3.54 5.12
CA ARG A 17 -2.86 4.20 6.17
C ARG A 17 -2.18 5.45 6.72
N THR A 18 -0.89 5.40 7.01
CA THR A 18 -0.14 6.57 7.51
C THR A 18 -0.18 7.72 6.52
N VAL A 19 0.07 7.46 5.24
CA VAL A 19 0.03 8.51 4.21
C VAL A 19 -1.40 9.05 4.02
N SER A 20 -2.42 8.19 4.10
CA SER A 20 -3.82 8.59 4.00
C SER A 20 -4.25 9.48 5.17
N VAL A 21 -3.87 9.17 6.41
CA VAL A 21 -4.17 10.00 7.59
C VAL A 21 -3.49 11.37 7.47
N VAL A 22 -2.21 11.40 7.07
CA VAL A 22 -1.46 12.65 6.84
C VAL A 22 -2.16 13.53 5.79
N SER A 23 -2.74 12.92 4.75
CA SER A 23 -3.51 13.66 3.73
C SER A 23 -4.90 14.14 4.20
N GLN A 24 -5.45 13.63 5.30
CA GLN A 24 -6.81 13.95 5.78
C GLN A 24 -6.84 14.85 7.01
N GLU A 25 -5.86 14.77 7.91
CA GLU A 25 -5.89 15.46 9.22
C GLU A 25 -5.37 16.92 9.22
N GLY A 26 -5.01 17.49 8.06
CA GLY A 26 -4.99 18.96 7.93
C GLY A 26 -3.67 19.64 7.56
N GLU A 27 -2.63 18.92 7.13
CA GLU A 27 -1.41 19.53 6.57
C GLU A 27 -1.29 19.38 5.04
N VAL A 28 -2.40 19.12 4.34
CA VAL A 28 -2.46 19.35 2.87
C VAL A 28 -2.16 20.81 2.52
N CYS A 29 -2.19 21.72 3.50
CA CYS A 29 -1.78 23.11 3.32
C CYS A 29 -0.29 23.32 2.97
N GLU A 30 0.61 22.35 3.19
CA GLU A 30 2.03 22.48 2.78
C GLU A 30 2.39 21.66 1.53
N LEU A 31 1.61 20.63 1.20
CA LEU A 31 1.79 19.84 -0.01
C LEU A 31 0.94 20.45 -1.13
N GLY A 32 1.59 21.14 -2.07
CA GLY A 32 0.94 21.53 -3.32
C GLY A 32 0.38 20.33 -4.09
N GLU A 33 -0.40 20.57 -5.15
CA GLU A 33 -1.04 19.53 -5.97
C GLU A 33 -0.06 18.42 -6.41
N GLU A 34 1.19 18.79 -6.74
CA GLU A 34 2.26 17.86 -7.10
C GLU A 34 2.66 16.92 -5.95
N GLY A 35 2.77 17.45 -4.72
CA GLY A 35 3.07 16.63 -3.54
C GLY A 35 1.92 15.68 -3.18
N VAL A 36 0.67 16.07 -3.41
CA VAL A 36 -0.49 15.18 -3.24
C VAL A 36 -0.48 14.07 -4.29
N GLN A 37 -0.17 14.42 -5.54
CA GLN A 37 -0.04 13.46 -6.65
C GLN A 37 1.02 12.40 -6.32
N ASP A 38 2.21 12.81 -5.87
CA ASP A 38 3.30 11.90 -5.49
C ASP A 38 2.89 10.93 -4.37
N LEU A 39 2.16 11.43 -3.35
CA LEU A 39 1.67 10.58 -2.27
C LEU A 39 0.65 9.55 -2.76
N LEU A 40 -0.23 9.93 -3.70
CA LEU A 40 -1.19 9.01 -4.31
C LEU A 40 -0.49 7.95 -5.16
N GLU A 41 0.55 8.32 -5.92
CA GLU A 41 1.37 7.38 -6.67
C GLU A 41 2.04 6.35 -5.75
N ILE A 42 2.65 6.81 -4.65
CA ILE A 42 3.24 5.93 -3.64
C ILE A 42 2.21 4.97 -3.03
N GLN A 43 0.99 5.45 -2.75
CA GLN A 43 -0.09 4.59 -2.24
C GLN A 43 -0.50 3.53 -3.27
N GLN A 44 -0.62 3.92 -4.54
CA GLN A 44 -1.00 3.02 -5.63
C GLN A 44 0.06 1.94 -5.88
N GLU A 45 1.35 2.29 -5.85
CA GLU A 45 2.44 1.33 -5.94
C GLU A 45 2.40 0.29 -4.81
N GLN A 46 2.17 0.75 -3.57
CA GLN A 46 2.08 -0.13 -2.42
C GLN A 46 0.86 -1.06 -2.51
N ALA A 47 -0.28 -0.56 -3.00
CA ALA A 47 -1.48 -1.36 -3.22
C ALA A 47 -1.25 -2.42 -4.30
N MET A 48 -0.65 -2.05 -5.44
CA MET A 48 -0.29 -3.00 -6.50
C MET A 48 0.64 -4.11 -6.00
N GLU A 49 1.59 -3.80 -5.12
CA GLU A 49 2.48 -4.81 -4.55
C GLU A 49 1.73 -5.78 -3.62
N ILE A 50 0.75 -5.30 -2.84
CA ILE A 50 -0.13 -6.17 -2.05
C ILE A 50 -0.92 -7.10 -3.00
N GLU A 51 -1.49 -6.58 -4.08
CA GLU A 51 -2.23 -7.38 -5.07
C GLU A 51 -1.34 -8.45 -5.72
N ARG A 52 -0.09 -8.12 -6.06
CA ARG A 52 0.86 -9.11 -6.61
C ARG A 52 1.16 -10.22 -5.62
N ILE A 53 1.41 -9.88 -4.35
CA ILE A 53 1.66 -10.88 -3.30
C ILE A 53 0.41 -11.76 -3.11
N ALA A 54 -0.78 -11.15 -3.04
CA ALA A 54 -2.05 -11.86 -2.90
C ALA A 54 -2.32 -12.80 -4.09
N ALA A 55 -2.15 -12.33 -5.32
CA ALA A 55 -2.34 -13.13 -6.53
C ALA A 55 -1.36 -14.33 -6.58
N ARG A 56 -0.10 -14.12 -6.21
CA ARG A 56 0.90 -15.19 -6.10
C ARG A 56 0.50 -16.23 -5.05
N LEU A 57 0.02 -15.78 -3.89
CA LEU A 57 -0.45 -16.65 -2.83
C LEU A 57 -1.70 -17.44 -3.24
N LEU A 58 -2.67 -16.80 -3.89
CA LEU A 58 -3.88 -17.46 -4.39
C LEU A 58 -3.54 -18.55 -5.41
N LYS A 59 -2.65 -18.27 -6.38
CA LYS A 59 -2.17 -19.27 -7.34
C LYS A 59 -1.52 -20.48 -6.66
N SER A 60 -0.78 -20.26 -5.57
CA SER A 60 -0.16 -21.35 -4.81
C SER A 60 -1.16 -22.26 -4.08
N VAL A 61 -2.40 -21.78 -3.87
CA VAL A 61 -3.48 -22.52 -3.21
C VAL A 61 -4.42 -23.17 -4.22
N THR A 62 -4.66 -22.54 -5.38
CA THR A 62 -5.60 -23.04 -6.41
C THR A 62 -5.01 -24.05 -7.38
N VAL A 63 -3.68 -24.18 -7.48
CA VAL A 63 -3.00 -25.21 -8.31
C VAL A 63 -2.77 -26.50 -7.51
N ARG A 64 -3.64 -26.83 -6.55
CA ARG A 64 -3.63 -28.09 -5.80
C ARG A 64 -4.65 -29.08 -6.34
#